data_AF-A0A6B2JVC8-F1
#
_entry.id   AF-A0A6B2JVC8-F1
#
_cell.length_a   1.000
_cell.length_b   1.000
_cell.length_c   1.000
_cell.angle_alpha   90.00
_cell.angle_beta   90.00
_cell.angle_gamma   90.00
#
_symmetry.space_group_name_H-M   'P 1'
#
loop_
_entity.id
_entity.type
_entity.pdbx_description
1 polymer ?
#
loop_
_entity_poly.entity_id
_entity_poly.type
_entity_poly.pdbx_seq_one_letter_code
_entity_poly.pdbx_strand_id
1 'polypeptide(L)'
;MTDEIRAEVELTTANLREDLGFFGKVLGMRLDSIYPADAPSVATWSGHGLRLRLVEGEGTPGHIRIRTDGEFADGQRELTSPGGTRVTVEELNPPLVLPQTEHAFVVRRLADQAPWVIGRAGMMYRDLVPTRLGGAMIASHIRIPDGGPVPDMVHYHKVGFQLIFCYRGWVDVLYEDQGDLRRLYAGDCFIQPPQIRHRVVEASEGIEVIEIGVPADHVTEIDHEMTLPTPDYRPEREWDGQRFVHNLADGAEWFPFRLPGYQARDTTIAENTGGVAGVQVVRRAEGEPVWARHEGDILFGFVMEGRMVLEGEGKEPYRLSAGDAFVIPPGMKTRWAEPTEDLEILEVSLPGRFETQAE
;
A
#
# COMPACT_ATOMS: atom_id res chain seq x y z
N MET A 1 38.30 -17.76 10.97
CA MET A 1 38.35 -17.51 9.52
C MET A 1 36.93 -17.67 9.04
N THR A 2 36.27 -16.58 8.65
CA THR A 2 35.03 -16.68 7.89
C THR A 2 35.41 -17.14 6.50
N ASP A 3 34.86 -18.26 6.03
CA ASP A 3 35.07 -18.71 4.67
C ASP A 3 34.61 -17.63 3.70
N GLU A 4 35.46 -17.26 2.76
CA GLU A 4 35.09 -16.28 1.74
C GLU A 4 34.14 -16.94 0.74
N ILE A 5 32.88 -16.51 0.74
CA ILE A 5 31.85 -17.00 -0.18
C ILE A 5 31.54 -15.90 -1.19
N ARG A 6 31.62 -16.23 -2.49
CA ARG A 6 31.28 -15.35 -3.59
C ARG A 6 30.28 -16.04 -4.52
N ALA A 7 29.16 -15.38 -4.79
CA ALA A 7 28.22 -15.78 -5.83
C ALA A 7 28.43 -14.89 -7.07
N GLU A 8 28.21 -15.46 -8.26
CA GLU A 8 28.22 -14.73 -9.52
C GLU A 8 27.20 -15.30 -10.49
N VAL A 9 26.69 -14.45 -11.38
CA VAL A 9 25.84 -14.85 -12.49
C VAL A 9 26.74 -15.18 -13.68
N GLU A 10 26.64 -16.39 -14.23
CA GLU A 10 27.33 -16.76 -15.45
C GLU A 10 26.43 -16.53 -16.67
N LEU A 11 26.90 -15.75 -17.64
CA LEU A 11 26.23 -15.51 -18.93
C LEU A 11 27.16 -15.88 -20.08
N THR A 12 26.59 -16.38 -21.17
CA THR A 12 27.32 -16.64 -22.40
C THR A 12 27.48 -15.36 -23.22
N THR A 13 28.62 -15.20 -23.89
CA THR A 13 28.89 -14.13 -24.86
C THR A 13 29.39 -14.70 -26.19
N ALA A 14 28.88 -14.16 -27.30
CA ALA A 14 29.37 -14.51 -28.64
C ALA A 14 30.65 -13.76 -29.04
N ASN A 15 31.05 -12.72 -28.28
CA ASN A 15 32.22 -11.90 -28.59
C ASN A 15 32.78 -11.25 -27.32
N LEU A 16 33.58 -12.01 -26.57
CA LEU A 16 34.13 -11.52 -25.31
C LEU A 16 35.03 -10.29 -25.50
N ARG A 17 35.79 -10.25 -26.60
CA ARG A 17 36.76 -9.18 -26.87
C ARG A 17 36.08 -7.82 -27.02
N GLU A 18 34.98 -7.74 -27.76
CA GLU A 18 34.23 -6.50 -27.93
C GLU A 18 33.42 -6.15 -26.67
N ASP A 19 32.96 -7.15 -25.93
CA ASP A 19 32.27 -6.96 -24.66
C ASP A 19 33.15 -6.28 -23.59
N LEU A 20 34.48 -6.43 -23.62
CA LEU A 20 35.36 -5.77 -22.64
C LEU A 20 35.16 -4.25 -22.59
N GLY A 21 35.00 -3.61 -23.75
CA GLY A 21 34.74 -2.17 -23.84
C GLY A 21 33.35 -1.80 -23.35
N PHE A 22 32.36 -2.63 -23.67
CA PHE A 22 30.97 -2.42 -23.28
C PHE A 22 30.82 -2.49 -21.75
N PHE A 23 31.21 -3.60 -21.11
CA PHE A 23 31.05 -3.75 -19.67
C PHE A 23 31.93 -2.80 -18.86
N GLY A 24 33.15 -2.51 -19.33
CA GLY A 24 34.07 -1.61 -18.63
C GLY A 24 33.76 -0.14 -18.79
N LYS A 25 33.53 0.34 -20.02
CA LYS A 25 33.39 1.78 -20.31
C LYS A 25 31.94 2.23 -20.37
N VAL A 26 31.06 1.45 -21.01
CA VAL A 26 29.65 1.82 -21.18
C VAL A 26 28.88 1.56 -19.89
N LEU A 27 29.02 0.36 -19.31
CA LEU A 27 28.38 0.03 -18.04
C LEU A 27 29.18 0.47 -16.82
N GLY A 28 30.44 0.90 -16.98
CA GLY A 28 31.27 1.36 -15.86
C GLY A 28 31.60 0.27 -14.83
N MET A 29 31.54 -1.01 -15.21
CA MET A 29 31.86 -2.12 -14.30
C MET A 29 33.38 -2.31 -14.18
N ARG A 30 33.83 -2.81 -13.02
CA ARG A 30 35.23 -3.16 -12.78
C ARG A 30 35.51 -4.57 -13.28
N LEU A 31 36.52 -4.74 -14.12
CA LEU A 31 37.06 -6.04 -14.47
C LEU A 31 37.83 -6.60 -13.27
N ASP A 32 37.40 -7.75 -12.75
CA ASP A 32 38.04 -8.40 -11.60
C ASP A 32 39.03 -9.50 -12.03
N SER A 33 38.71 -10.26 -13.08
CA SER A 33 39.59 -11.30 -13.62
C SER A 33 39.31 -11.60 -15.08
N ILE A 34 40.33 -12.08 -15.80
CA ILE A 34 40.24 -12.52 -17.19
C ILE A 34 41.05 -13.81 -17.36
N TYR A 35 40.53 -14.79 -18.10
CA TYR A 35 41.12 -16.12 -18.26
C TYR A 35 40.74 -16.76 -19.60
N PRO A 36 41.63 -17.55 -20.23
CA PRO A 36 43.09 -17.53 -20.09
C PRO A 36 43.69 -16.14 -20.37
N ALA A 37 44.95 -15.89 -19.96
CA ALA A 37 45.56 -14.57 -20.13
C ALA A 37 46.04 -14.29 -21.57
N ASP A 38 46.38 -15.34 -22.32
CA ASP A 38 46.91 -15.32 -23.68
C ASP A 38 45.83 -15.45 -24.76
N ALA A 39 44.73 -16.13 -24.43
CA ALA A 39 43.53 -16.21 -25.26
C ALA A 39 42.27 -16.15 -24.38
N PRO A 40 41.86 -14.95 -23.91
CA PRO A 40 40.70 -14.80 -23.03
C PRO A 40 39.42 -15.38 -23.62
N SER A 41 38.80 -16.29 -22.87
CA SER A 41 37.47 -16.83 -23.16
C SER A 41 36.52 -16.65 -21.97
N VAL A 42 37.00 -16.08 -20.86
CA VAL A 42 36.22 -15.76 -19.67
C VAL A 42 36.64 -14.41 -19.07
N ALA A 43 35.68 -13.59 -18.69
CA ALA A 43 35.91 -12.38 -17.89
C ALA A 43 34.90 -12.26 -16.75
N THR A 44 35.37 -11.87 -15.57
CA THR A 44 34.52 -11.62 -14.41
C THR A 44 34.55 -10.14 -14.05
N TRP A 45 33.37 -9.58 -13.80
CA TRP A 45 33.13 -8.17 -13.52
C TRP A 45 32.41 -7.99 -12.18
N SER A 46 32.63 -6.84 -11.55
CA SER A 46 31.79 -6.37 -10.43
C SER A 46 31.41 -4.90 -10.59
N GLY A 47 30.19 -4.58 -10.21
CA GLY A 47 29.64 -3.22 -10.26
C GLY A 47 28.14 -3.23 -10.02
N HIS A 48 27.57 -2.12 -9.54
CA HIS A 48 26.13 -1.93 -9.38
C HIS A 48 25.43 -3.02 -8.54
N GLY A 49 26.13 -3.60 -7.56
CA GLY A 49 25.63 -4.71 -6.74
C GLY A 49 25.61 -6.07 -7.43
N LEU A 50 26.11 -6.19 -8.67
CA LEU A 50 26.17 -7.42 -9.46
C LEU A 50 27.62 -7.91 -9.61
N ARG A 51 27.81 -9.23 -9.48
CA ARG A 51 29.01 -9.94 -9.94
C ARG A 51 28.65 -10.81 -11.14
N LEU A 52 29.31 -10.55 -12.27
CA LEU A 52 28.99 -11.15 -13.56
C LEU A 52 30.20 -11.89 -14.13
N ARG A 53 30.01 -13.14 -14.56
CA ARG A 53 30.99 -13.95 -15.28
C ARG A 53 30.51 -14.14 -16.71
N LEU A 54 31.24 -13.59 -17.68
CA LEU A 54 31.01 -13.80 -19.10
C LEU A 54 31.87 -14.94 -19.60
N VAL A 55 31.26 -15.95 -20.21
CA VAL A 55 31.96 -17.09 -20.82
C VAL A 55 31.69 -17.08 -22.32
N GLU A 56 32.75 -17.12 -23.12
CA GLU A 56 32.66 -17.16 -24.57
C GLU A 56 32.08 -18.50 -25.03
N GLY A 57 31.05 -18.44 -25.88
CA GLY A 57 30.39 -19.64 -26.41
C GLY A 57 29.06 -19.36 -27.09
N GLU A 58 28.36 -20.44 -27.44
CA GLU A 58 26.99 -20.38 -27.97
C GLU A 58 25.99 -20.51 -26.82
N GLY A 59 24.98 -19.64 -26.79
CA GLY A 59 23.96 -19.65 -25.74
C GLY A 59 22.94 -18.54 -25.90
N THR A 60 21.92 -18.56 -25.05
CA THR A 60 20.92 -17.49 -24.99
C THR A 60 21.54 -16.27 -24.32
N PRO A 61 21.56 -15.09 -24.96
CA PRO A 61 22.10 -13.90 -24.33
C PRO A 61 21.32 -13.52 -23.08
N GLY A 62 22.05 -13.16 -22.02
CA GLY A 62 21.43 -12.71 -20.78
C GLY A 62 20.74 -11.36 -20.90
N HIS A 63 19.97 -11.02 -19.87
CA HIS A 63 19.36 -9.71 -19.73
C HIS A 63 19.73 -9.14 -18.36
N ILE A 64 20.41 -7.99 -18.36
CA ILE A 64 20.73 -7.22 -17.16
C ILE A 64 19.81 -6.00 -17.11
N ARG A 65 19.16 -5.80 -15.97
CA ARG A 65 18.40 -4.57 -15.71
C ARG A 65 19.19 -3.69 -14.76
N ILE A 66 19.60 -2.52 -15.24
CA ILE A 66 20.20 -1.48 -14.43
C ILE A 66 19.09 -0.52 -14.01
N ARG A 67 19.05 -0.16 -12.73
CA ARG A 67 18.09 0.82 -12.22
C ARG A 67 18.86 2.00 -11.61
N THR A 68 18.64 3.20 -12.13
CA THR A 68 19.35 4.42 -11.73
C THR A 68 18.52 5.67 -12.03
N ASP A 69 18.62 6.68 -11.17
CA ASP A 69 18.02 8.00 -11.39
C ASP A 69 19.07 9.03 -11.90
N GLY A 70 20.34 8.62 -12.01
CA GLY A 70 21.44 9.43 -12.53
C GLY A 70 21.78 9.14 -14.00
N GLU A 71 22.69 9.94 -14.58
CA GLU A 71 23.23 9.68 -15.92
C GLU A 71 23.93 8.32 -15.97
N PHE A 72 23.56 7.50 -16.96
CA PHE A 72 24.13 6.17 -17.17
C PHE A 72 24.14 5.84 -18.67
N ALA A 73 25.24 5.24 -19.15
CA ALA A 73 25.42 4.82 -20.54
C ALA A 73 24.98 5.87 -21.58
N ASP A 74 25.39 7.13 -21.36
CA ASP A 74 25.04 8.30 -22.20
C ASP A 74 23.52 8.49 -22.42
N GLY A 75 22.69 8.07 -21.45
CA GLY A 75 21.24 8.21 -21.47
C GLY A 75 20.51 7.12 -22.27
N GLN A 76 21.19 6.09 -22.76
CA GLN A 76 20.55 4.99 -23.49
C GLN A 76 19.72 4.12 -22.53
N ARG A 77 18.46 3.84 -22.89
CA ARG A 77 17.55 2.97 -22.11
C ARG A 77 17.59 1.50 -22.51
N GLU A 78 17.94 1.21 -23.75
CA GLU A 78 18.07 -0.15 -24.26
C GLU A 78 19.41 -0.27 -24.97
N LEU A 79 20.24 -1.19 -24.50
CA LEU A 79 21.53 -1.50 -25.08
C LEU A 79 21.64 -3.00 -25.32
N THR A 80 22.46 -3.37 -26.30
CA THR A 80 22.86 -4.76 -26.52
C THR A 80 24.36 -4.78 -26.62
N SER A 81 25.01 -5.59 -25.79
CA SER A 81 26.46 -5.80 -25.87
C SER A 81 26.80 -6.47 -27.21
N PRO A 82 28.00 -6.28 -27.76
CA PRO A 82 28.44 -6.97 -28.97
C PRO A 82 28.29 -8.50 -28.91
N GLY A 83 28.51 -9.09 -27.73
CA GLY A 83 28.29 -10.50 -27.44
C GLY A 83 26.83 -10.92 -27.26
N GLY A 84 25.89 -9.98 -27.32
CA GLY A 84 24.45 -10.20 -27.33
C GLY A 84 23.72 -9.90 -26.01
N THR A 85 24.42 -9.61 -24.91
CA THR A 85 23.77 -9.37 -23.61
C THR A 85 22.89 -8.12 -23.69
N ARG A 86 21.61 -8.26 -23.42
CA ARG A 86 20.68 -7.12 -23.40
C ARG A 86 20.81 -6.40 -22.08
N VAL A 87 20.82 -5.07 -22.13
CA VAL A 87 20.80 -4.21 -20.95
C VAL A 87 19.63 -3.25 -21.07
N THR A 88 18.73 -3.24 -20.08
CA THR A 88 17.71 -2.20 -19.96
C THR A 88 18.04 -1.30 -18.77
N VAL A 89 17.93 0.01 -18.99
CA VAL A 89 18.12 1.03 -17.96
C VAL A 89 16.75 1.60 -17.59
N GLU A 90 16.35 1.38 -16.35
CA GLU A 90 15.09 1.84 -15.78
C GLU A 90 15.37 2.80 -14.61
N GLU A 91 14.33 3.50 -14.16
CA GLU A 91 14.43 4.37 -12.98
C GLU A 91 14.62 3.53 -11.71
N LEU A 92 15.50 3.99 -10.82
CA LEU A 92 15.70 3.36 -9.52
C LEU A 92 14.49 3.62 -8.63
N ASN A 93 13.97 4.84 -8.65
CA ASN A 93 12.78 5.24 -7.93
C ASN A 93 11.75 5.76 -8.91
N PRO A 94 11.04 4.87 -9.64
CA PRO A 94 9.99 5.31 -10.55
C PRO A 94 8.93 6.09 -9.76
N PRO A 95 8.38 7.16 -10.35
CA PRO A 95 7.37 7.96 -9.69
C PRO A 95 6.14 7.11 -9.37
N LEU A 96 5.46 7.44 -8.28
CA LEU A 96 4.19 6.81 -7.95
C LEU A 96 3.17 7.14 -9.04
N VAL A 97 2.58 6.10 -9.63
CA VAL A 97 1.50 6.25 -10.62
C VAL A 97 0.17 6.01 -9.93
N LEU A 98 -0.71 7.00 -9.97
CA LEU A 98 -2.10 6.88 -9.49
C LEU A 98 -3.00 6.60 -10.70
N PRO A 99 -3.62 5.41 -10.78
CA PRO A 99 -4.58 5.10 -11.83
C PRO A 99 -5.79 6.04 -11.77
N GLN A 100 -6.39 6.32 -12.91
CA GLN A 100 -7.67 7.03 -12.95
C GLN A 100 -8.75 6.14 -12.34
N THR A 101 -9.52 6.70 -11.40
CA THR A 101 -10.61 5.99 -10.72
C THR A 101 -11.70 5.58 -11.72
N GLU A 102 -12.00 4.28 -11.76
CA GLU A 102 -13.19 3.75 -12.43
C GLU A 102 -14.37 3.79 -11.48
N HIS A 103 -15.19 4.84 -11.58
CA HIS A 103 -16.36 5.03 -10.71
C HIS A 103 -17.39 3.91 -10.87
N ALA A 104 -17.68 3.23 -9.76
CA ALA A 104 -18.65 2.14 -9.73
C ALA A 104 -19.43 2.13 -8.41
N PHE A 105 -20.71 1.74 -8.49
CA PHE A 105 -21.50 1.38 -7.32
C PHE A 105 -21.20 -0.08 -6.94
N VAL A 106 -20.54 -0.28 -5.81
CA VAL A 106 -20.10 -1.60 -5.35
C VAL A 106 -20.76 -1.91 -4.02
N VAL A 107 -21.22 -3.15 -3.86
CA VAL A 107 -21.67 -3.69 -2.58
C VAL A 107 -21.01 -5.04 -2.37
N ARG A 108 -20.40 -5.24 -1.21
CA ARG A 108 -19.66 -6.44 -0.86
C ARG A 108 -20.12 -6.97 0.50
N ARG A 109 -21.04 -7.94 0.47
CA ARG A 109 -21.56 -8.53 1.71
C ARG A 109 -20.69 -9.67 2.21
N LEU A 110 -20.54 -9.77 3.53
CA LEU A 110 -19.90 -10.89 4.21
C LEU A 110 -20.70 -12.18 4.01
N ALA A 111 -22.03 -12.08 3.99
CA ALA A 111 -22.94 -13.21 3.78
C ALA A 111 -22.75 -13.92 2.42
N ASP A 112 -22.16 -13.22 1.44
CA ASP A 112 -21.89 -13.78 0.11
C ASP A 112 -20.66 -14.72 0.10
N GLN A 113 -20.09 -15.02 1.27
CA GLN A 113 -18.98 -15.97 1.48
C GLN A 113 -17.77 -15.72 0.57
N ALA A 114 -17.41 -14.44 0.39
CA ALA A 114 -16.16 -14.08 -0.27
C ALA A 114 -14.98 -14.87 0.33
N PRO A 115 -14.13 -15.49 -0.50
CA PRO A 115 -13.03 -16.29 0.00
C PRO A 115 -12.06 -15.42 0.78
N TRP A 116 -11.65 -15.91 1.95
CA TRP A 116 -10.50 -15.39 2.65
C TRP A 116 -9.25 -16.00 2.02
N VAL A 117 -8.31 -15.14 1.64
CA VAL A 117 -7.02 -15.56 1.09
C VAL A 117 -5.99 -15.53 2.21
N ILE A 118 -5.23 -16.62 2.37
CA ILE A 118 -4.08 -16.64 3.29
C ILE A 118 -2.96 -15.83 2.64
N GLY A 119 -2.58 -14.73 3.29
CA GLY A 119 -1.46 -13.90 2.88
C GLY A 119 -0.19 -14.20 3.69
N ARG A 120 0.60 -13.16 3.98
CA ARG A 120 1.85 -13.30 4.75
C ARG A 120 1.57 -13.47 6.24
N ALA A 121 2.52 -14.06 6.98
CA ALA A 121 2.52 -14.09 8.45
C ALA A 121 1.22 -14.61 9.12
N GLY A 122 0.47 -15.51 8.47
CA GLY A 122 -0.79 -16.05 9.01
C GLY A 122 -1.99 -15.11 8.90
N MET A 123 -1.83 -13.93 8.28
CA MET A 123 -2.91 -12.99 8.01
C MET A 123 -3.86 -13.53 6.95
N MET A 124 -5.16 -13.41 7.19
CA MET A 124 -6.21 -13.72 6.22
C MET A 124 -6.81 -12.42 5.67
N TYR A 125 -6.92 -12.32 4.36
CA TYR A 125 -7.40 -11.12 3.66
C TYR A 125 -8.73 -11.39 2.97
N ARG A 126 -9.67 -10.46 3.10
CA ARG A 126 -10.90 -10.40 2.32
C ARG A 126 -10.98 -9.07 1.59
N ASP A 127 -10.99 -9.15 0.26
CA ASP A 127 -11.12 -7.98 -0.61
C ASP A 127 -12.55 -7.38 -0.54
N LEU A 128 -12.62 -6.10 -0.18
CA LEU A 128 -13.84 -5.32 -0.02
C LEU A 128 -14.26 -4.58 -1.29
N VAL A 129 -13.32 -4.36 -2.22
CA VAL A 129 -13.56 -3.68 -3.50
C VAL A 129 -12.80 -4.45 -4.60
N PRO A 130 -13.33 -5.60 -5.08
CA PRO A 130 -12.59 -6.48 -5.99
C PRO A 130 -12.18 -5.86 -7.32
N THR A 131 -12.92 -4.86 -7.80
CA THR A 131 -12.58 -4.12 -9.03
C THR A 131 -11.41 -3.15 -8.81
N ARG A 132 -11.05 -2.88 -7.55
CA ARG A 132 -10.05 -1.90 -7.12
C ARG A 132 -10.29 -0.49 -7.69
N LEU A 133 -11.51 -0.23 -8.18
CA LEU A 133 -11.88 0.97 -8.94
C LEU A 133 -10.87 1.30 -10.05
N GLY A 134 -10.49 0.30 -10.86
CA GLY A 134 -9.49 0.47 -11.93
C GLY A 134 -8.05 0.53 -11.41
N GLY A 135 -7.79 0.04 -10.20
CA GLY A 135 -6.49 0.10 -9.54
C GLY A 135 -6.27 1.35 -8.67
N ALA A 136 -7.24 2.25 -8.60
CA ALA A 136 -7.15 3.48 -7.82
C ALA A 136 -7.05 3.23 -6.31
N MET A 137 -7.66 2.15 -5.79
CA MET A 137 -7.57 1.81 -4.36
C MET A 137 -7.69 0.30 -4.10
N ILE A 138 -7.12 -0.13 -2.98
CA ILE A 138 -7.44 -1.42 -2.36
C ILE A 138 -8.12 -1.17 -1.01
N ALA A 139 -9.13 -1.99 -0.70
CA ALA A 139 -9.74 -2.06 0.62
C ALA A 139 -9.75 -3.52 1.09
N SER A 140 -9.07 -3.79 2.19
CA SER A 140 -8.89 -5.14 2.73
C SER A 140 -9.49 -5.22 4.12
N HIS A 141 -10.31 -6.24 4.36
CA HIS A 141 -10.60 -6.70 5.71
C HIS A 141 -9.59 -7.81 6.03
N ILE A 142 -8.70 -7.54 6.98
CA ILE A 142 -7.60 -8.43 7.39
C ILE A 142 -7.91 -8.97 8.77
N ARG A 143 -7.67 -10.26 8.99
CA ARG A 143 -7.75 -10.87 10.33
C ARG A 143 -6.58 -11.78 10.64
N ILE A 144 -6.21 -11.86 11.92
CA ILE A 144 -5.23 -12.83 12.44
C ILE A 144 -5.94 -13.69 13.49
N PRO A 145 -6.31 -14.94 13.17
CA PRO A 145 -7.08 -15.78 14.07
C PRO A 145 -6.38 -16.06 15.40
N ASP A 146 -5.12 -16.48 15.35
CA ASP A 146 -4.41 -17.01 16.53
C ASP A 146 -3.73 -15.92 17.38
N GLY A 147 -3.48 -14.74 16.81
CA GLY A 147 -2.74 -13.65 17.46
C GLY A 147 -1.28 -13.98 17.79
N GLY A 148 -0.70 -13.24 18.73
CA GLY A 148 0.67 -13.38 19.21
C GLY A 148 1.69 -12.53 18.44
N PRO A 149 3.00 -12.83 18.59
CA PRO A 149 4.06 -12.11 17.91
C PRO A 149 3.91 -12.19 16.39
N VAL A 150 3.98 -11.04 15.73
CA VAL A 150 3.88 -10.97 14.26
C VAL A 150 5.30 -11.02 13.68
N PRO A 151 5.62 -11.99 12.80
CA PRO A 151 6.95 -12.12 12.18
C PRO A 151 7.14 -11.07 11.06
N ASP A 152 7.04 -9.80 11.43
CA ASP A 152 7.18 -8.66 10.53
C ASP A 152 8.59 -8.06 10.57
N MET A 153 8.99 -7.41 9.49
CA MET A 153 10.27 -6.71 9.37
C MET A 153 10.03 -5.21 9.30
N VAL A 154 11.04 -4.39 9.60
CA VAL A 154 10.92 -2.96 9.36
C VAL A 154 10.74 -2.74 7.86
N HIS A 155 9.65 -2.09 7.48
CA HIS A 155 9.32 -1.86 6.09
C HIS A 155 8.55 -0.56 5.91
N TYR A 156 8.37 -0.18 4.65
CA TYR A 156 7.56 0.98 4.28
C TYR A 156 6.89 0.77 2.92
N HIS A 157 5.85 1.55 2.65
CA HIS A 157 5.11 1.49 1.40
C HIS A 157 5.33 2.74 0.56
N LYS A 158 5.51 2.57 -0.75
CA LYS A 158 5.49 3.65 -1.74
C LYS A 158 4.05 3.83 -2.21
N VAL A 159 3.28 4.57 -1.43
CA VAL A 159 1.84 4.83 -1.59
C VAL A 159 1.57 6.33 -1.54
N GLY A 160 0.40 6.74 -2.04
CA GLY A 160 -0.12 8.09 -1.87
C GLY A 160 -0.94 8.22 -0.60
N PHE A 161 -1.51 7.13 -0.08
CA PHE A 161 -2.25 7.12 1.18
C PHE A 161 -2.37 5.67 1.71
N GLN A 162 -2.30 5.51 3.03
CA GLN A 162 -2.59 4.25 3.70
C GLN A 162 -3.23 4.46 5.08
N LEU A 163 -4.34 3.75 5.31
CA LEU A 163 -5.09 3.72 6.56
C LEU A 163 -5.05 2.30 7.13
N ILE A 164 -4.84 2.20 8.43
CA ILE A 164 -5.14 1.00 9.22
C ILE A 164 -6.18 1.39 10.27
N PHE A 165 -7.39 0.84 10.17
CA PHE A 165 -8.45 1.01 11.15
C PHE A 165 -8.67 -0.31 11.91
N CYS A 166 -8.58 -0.29 13.23
CA CYS A 166 -8.78 -1.50 14.02
C CYS A 166 -10.28 -1.75 14.20
N TYR A 167 -10.79 -2.84 13.64
CA TYR A 167 -12.20 -3.20 13.72
C TYR A 167 -12.51 -4.02 14.98
N ARG A 168 -11.67 -5.00 15.32
CA ARG A 168 -11.81 -5.83 16.53
C ARG A 168 -10.46 -6.21 17.10
N GLY A 169 -10.36 -6.37 18.42
CA GLY A 169 -9.13 -6.77 19.08
C GLY A 169 -8.15 -5.61 19.27
N TRP A 170 -6.85 -5.90 19.24
CA TRP A 170 -5.79 -4.91 19.26
C TRP A 170 -4.53 -5.35 18.50
N VAL A 171 -3.71 -4.37 18.09
CA VAL A 171 -2.41 -4.59 17.47
C VAL A 171 -1.37 -3.59 17.98
N ASP A 172 -0.16 -4.06 18.23
CA ASP A 172 1.00 -3.26 18.63
C ASP A 172 1.92 -2.99 17.44
N VAL A 173 2.23 -1.72 17.21
CA VAL A 173 3.02 -1.28 16.06
C VAL A 173 4.06 -0.25 16.50
N LEU A 174 5.25 -0.33 15.90
CA LEU A 174 6.28 0.70 16.00
C LEU A 174 6.31 1.51 14.71
N TYR A 175 6.49 2.83 14.84
CA TYR A 175 6.63 3.75 13.72
C TYR A 175 7.87 4.63 13.88
N GLU A 176 8.54 4.92 12.77
CA GLU A 176 9.64 5.86 12.67
C GLU A 176 9.25 7.21 13.30
N ASP A 177 10.09 7.69 14.23
CA ASP A 177 9.98 8.98 14.91
C ASP A 177 8.74 9.18 15.80
N GLN A 178 7.94 8.13 16.05
CA GLN A 178 6.71 8.22 16.85
C GLN A 178 6.85 7.70 18.28
N GLY A 179 8.08 7.41 18.71
CA GLY A 179 8.41 6.97 20.07
C GLY A 179 8.27 5.46 20.25
N ASP A 180 7.88 5.06 21.45
CA ASP A 180 7.74 3.66 21.84
C ASP A 180 6.52 2.98 21.19
N LEU A 181 6.34 1.70 21.52
CA LEU A 181 5.25 0.85 21.04
C LEU A 181 3.89 1.53 21.17
N ARG A 182 3.12 1.52 20.08
CA ARG A 182 1.75 2.04 20.05
C ARG A 182 0.78 0.89 19.87
N ARG A 183 -0.18 0.79 20.79
CA ARG A 183 -1.29 -0.13 20.68
C ARG A 183 -2.49 0.55 20.04
N LEU A 184 -3.06 -0.12 19.05
CA LEU A 184 -4.31 0.26 18.38
C LEU A 184 -5.42 -0.67 18.89
N TYR A 185 -6.50 -0.12 19.45
CA TYR A 185 -7.67 -0.88 19.89
C TYR A 185 -8.83 -0.73 18.89
N ALA A 186 -9.84 -1.59 19.01
CA ALA A 186 -11.07 -1.48 18.21
C ALA A 186 -11.65 -0.06 18.23
N GLY A 187 -11.86 0.51 17.04
CA GLY A 187 -12.27 1.89 16.81
C GLY A 187 -11.12 2.87 16.54
N ASP A 188 -9.91 2.57 16.98
CA ASP A 188 -8.75 3.44 16.73
C ASP A 188 -8.26 3.29 15.29
N CYS A 189 -7.56 4.30 14.78
CA CYS A 189 -6.87 4.18 13.49
C CYS A 189 -5.49 4.84 13.44
N PHE A 190 -4.66 4.30 12.56
CA PHE A 190 -3.43 4.93 12.10
C PHE A 190 -3.55 5.41 10.65
N ILE A 191 -2.98 6.58 10.37
CA ILE A 191 -2.45 6.83 9.03
C ILE A 191 -1.00 6.43 9.01
N GLN A 192 -0.61 5.73 7.94
CA GLN A 192 0.76 5.42 7.62
C GLN A 192 1.17 6.31 6.44
N PRO A 193 1.76 7.50 6.69
CA PRO A 193 2.20 8.39 5.62
C PRO A 193 3.13 7.69 4.64
N PRO A 194 3.22 8.17 3.38
CA PRO A 194 4.11 7.60 2.38
C PRO A 194 5.52 7.36 2.92
N GLN A 195 6.02 6.13 2.79
CA GLN A 195 7.37 5.75 3.18
C GLN A 195 7.72 5.85 4.68
N ILE A 196 6.76 6.00 5.58
CA ILE A 196 7.03 5.86 7.03
C ILE A 196 7.48 4.43 7.33
N ARG A 197 8.64 4.26 7.97
CA ARG A 197 9.06 2.92 8.41
C ARG A 197 8.23 2.48 9.59
N HIS A 198 7.78 1.23 9.55
CA HIS A 198 7.01 0.64 10.62
C HIS A 198 7.22 -0.86 10.71
N ARG A 199 6.79 -1.42 11.83
CA ARG A 199 6.78 -2.87 12.08
C ARG A 199 5.66 -3.23 13.03
N VAL A 200 4.82 -4.19 12.62
CA VAL A 200 3.84 -4.83 13.50
C VAL A 200 4.57 -5.78 14.45
N VAL A 201 4.36 -5.64 15.75
CA VAL A 201 5.11 -6.39 16.77
C VAL A 201 4.30 -7.57 17.30
N GLU A 202 3.07 -7.30 17.72
CA GLU A 202 2.20 -8.29 18.35
C GLU A 202 0.74 -7.95 18.05
N ALA A 203 -0.12 -8.96 17.97
CA ALA A 203 -1.55 -8.74 17.82
C ALA A 203 -2.36 -9.66 18.72
N SER A 204 -3.59 -9.25 19.06
CA SER A 204 -4.52 -10.09 19.82
C SER A 204 -5.00 -11.28 19.00
N GLU A 205 -5.41 -12.36 19.69
CA GLU A 205 -6.21 -13.41 19.07
C GLU A 205 -7.48 -12.78 18.44
N GLY A 206 -7.80 -13.17 17.21
CA GLY A 206 -8.98 -12.69 16.49
C GLY A 206 -8.99 -11.20 16.15
N ILE A 207 -7.83 -10.51 16.10
CA ILE A 207 -7.74 -9.14 15.58
C ILE A 207 -8.34 -9.06 14.17
N GLU A 208 -9.13 -8.03 13.93
CA GLU A 208 -9.67 -7.66 12.62
C GLU A 208 -9.32 -6.19 12.34
N VAL A 209 -8.74 -5.88 11.18
CA VAL A 209 -8.45 -4.51 10.74
C VAL A 209 -8.97 -4.25 9.34
N ILE A 210 -9.34 -3.00 9.07
CA ILE A 210 -9.65 -2.50 7.74
C ILE A 210 -8.45 -1.70 7.26
N GLU A 211 -7.86 -2.15 6.16
CA GLU A 211 -6.76 -1.46 5.49
C GLU A 211 -7.28 -0.81 4.20
N ILE A 212 -6.95 0.46 4.00
CA ILE A 212 -7.14 1.16 2.73
C ILE A 212 -5.76 1.56 2.21
N GLY A 213 -5.46 1.25 0.95
CA GLY A 213 -4.22 1.65 0.28
C GLY A 213 -4.51 2.30 -1.07
N VAL A 214 -3.76 3.38 -1.37
CA VAL A 214 -3.87 4.13 -2.63
C VAL A 214 -2.48 4.35 -3.20
N PRO A 215 -2.17 3.88 -4.43
CA PRO A 215 -3.02 3.06 -5.29
C PRO A 215 -3.15 1.60 -4.78
N ALA A 216 -3.98 0.81 -5.45
CA ALA A 216 -4.23 -0.57 -5.08
C ALA A 216 -2.96 -1.46 -5.12
N ASP A 217 -2.13 -1.26 -6.14
CA ASP A 217 -0.85 -1.95 -6.30
C ASP A 217 0.29 -0.96 -6.00
N HIS A 218 1.09 -1.29 -4.99
CA HIS A 218 2.17 -0.43 -4.53
C HIS A 218 3.36 -1.25 -4.05
N VAL A 219 4.54 -0.63 -4.07
CA VAL A 219 5.79 -1.28 -3.65
C VAL A 219 5.87 -1.25 -2.12
N THR A 220 6.20 -2.41 -1.53
CA THR A 220 6.63 -2.51 -0.15
C THR A 220 8.13 -2.79 -0.14
N GLU A 221 8.90 -1.97 0.56
CA GLU A 221 10.35 -2.13 0.70
C GLU A 221 10.72 -2.52 2.12
N ILE A 222 11.59 -3.53 2.24
CA ILE A 222 12.13 -3.98 3.52
C ILE A 222 13.38 -3.16 3.83
N ASP A 223 13.42 -2.56 5.01
CA ASP A 223 14.56 -1.81 5.51
C ASP A 223 15.37 -2.72 6.44
N HIS A 224 16.48 -3.24 5.95
CA HIS A 224 17.35 -4.13 6.72
C HIS A 224 18.30 -3.37 7.66
N GLU A 225 18.42 -2.05 7.51
CA GLU A 225 19.37 -1.23 8.27
C GLU A 225 18.68 -0.54 9.45
N MET A 226 17.45 -0.04 9.26
CA MET A 226 16.72 0.66 10.30
C MET A 226 16.31 -0.28 11.44
N THR A 227 16.50 0.21 12.67
CA THR A 227 15.95 -0.41 13.89
C THR A 227 14.89 0.50 14.48
N LEU A 228 13.75 -0.08 14.88
CA LEU A 228 12.67 0.61 15.59
C LEU A 228 12.63 0.19 17.07
N PRO A 229 12.29 1.10 18.01
CA PRO A 229 12.00 2.52 17.78
C PRO A 229 13.26 3.31 17.36
N THR A 230 13.07 4.41 16.62
CA THR A 230 14.18 5.33 16.29
C THR A 230 14.61 6.12 17.54
N PRO A 231 15.87 6.59 17.61
CA PRO A 231 16.34 7.36 18.76
C PRO A 231 15.71 8.77 18.85
N ASP A 232 15.22 9.30 17.73
CA ASP A 232 14.60 10.62 17.66
C ASP A 232 13.08 10.52 17.81
N TYR A 233 12.48 11.46 18.54
CA TYR A 233 11.03 11.62 18.62
C TYR A 233 10.59 12.88 17.88
N ARG A 234 9.95 12.72 16.72
CA ARG A 234 9.51 13.80 15.82
C ARG A 234 8.05 13.58 15.41
N PRO A 235 7.09 13.70 16.33
CA PRO A 235 5.67 13.40 16.06
C PRO A 235 5.07 14.27 14.94
N GLU A 236 5.60 15.49 14.75
CA GLU A 236 5.14 16.44 13.73
C GLU A 236 5.87 16.29 12.38
N ARG A 237 6.72 15.27 12.20
CA ARG A 237 7.40 15.04 10.92
C ARG A 237 6.34 14.79 9.83
N GLU A 238 6.59 15.35 8.66
CA GLU A 238 5.81 15.10 7.45
C GLU A 238 6.56 14.13 6.53
N TRP A 239 5.80 13.25 5.89
CA TRP A 239 6.24 12.42 4.79
C TRP A 239 5.36 12.72 3.58
N ASP A 240 5.97 13.30 2.54
CA ASP A 240 5.26 13.72 1.32
C ASP A 240 4.01 14.58 1.61
N GLY A 241 4.15 15.53 2.54
CA GLY A 241 3.08 16.45 2.96
C GLY A 241 2.01 15.84 3.89
N GLN A 242 2.23 14.61 4.39
CA GLN A 242 1.31 13.94 5.31
C GLN A 242 1.96 13.66 6.65
N ARG A 243 1.24 13.88 7.75
CA ARG A 243 1.68 13.53 9.11
C ARG A 243 1.09 12.22 9.56
N PHE A 244 1.83 11.52 10.41
CA PHE A 244 1.33 10.34 11.11
C PHE A 244 0.17 10.74 12.02
N VAL A 245 -0.87 9.91 12.07
CA VAL A 245 -2.03 10.09 12.96
C VAL A 245 -2.23 8.83 13.75
N HIS A 246 -2.36 8.94 15.07
CA HIS A 246 -2.93 7.91 15.93
C HIS A 246 -4.23 8.47 16.52
N ASN A 247 -5.36 8.17 15.87
CA ASN A 247 -6.66 8.62 16.34
C ASN A 247 -7.27 7.57 17.28
N LEU A 248 -7.74 8.03 18.44
CA LEU A 248 -8.36 7.19 19.45
C LEU A 248 -9.89 7.33 19.38
N ALA A 249 -10.59 6.21 19.48
CA ALA A 249 -12.05 6.20 19.60
C ALA A 249 -12.52 6.68 20.98
N ASP A 250 -11.80 6.29 22.03
CA ASP A 250 -12.14 6.67 23.39
C ASP A 250 -12.00 8.20 23.58
N GLY A 251 -13.01 8.79 24.19
CA GLY A 251 -13.09 10.25 24.39
C GLY A 251 -13.35 11.09 23.13
N ALA A 252 -13.60 10.47 21.96
CA ALA A 252 -13.86 11.20 20.73
C ALA A 252 -15.18 11.99 20.77
N GLU A 253 -15.14 13.21 20.25
CA GLU A 253 -16.31 14.06 20.09
C GLU A 253 -17.11 13.64 18.84
N TRP A 254 -18.43 13.76 18.92
CA TRP A 254 -19.36 13.45 17.83
C TRP A 254 -20.07 14.71 17.39
N PHE A 255 -20.10 14.92 16.08
CA PHE A 255 -20.66 16.11 15.45
C PHE A 255 -21.77 15.73 14.47
N PRO A 256 -22.70 16.65 14.15
CA PRO A 256 -23.66 16.44 13.09
C PRO A 256 -22.96 16.02 11.79
N PHE A 257 -23.45 14.95 11.18
CA PHE A 257 -22.91 14.46 9.92
C PHE A 257 -23.58 15.17 8.74
N ARG A 258 -22.92 15.14 7.57
CA ARG A 258 -23.45 15.77 6.36
C ARG A 258 -24.75 15.12 5.86
N LEU A 259 -25.01 13.86 6.22
CA LEU A 259 -26.30 13.20 5.97
C LEU A 259 -27.21 13.38 7.20
N PRO A 260 -28.42 13.97 7.04
CA PRO A 260 -29.42 14.02 8.10
C PRO A 260 -29.73 12.65 8.70
N GLY A 261 -29.99 12.61 10.02
CA GLY A 261 -30.20 11.36 10.76
C GLY A 261 -28.92 10.67 11.23
N TYR A 262 -27.76 11.32 11.08
CA TYR A 262 -26.47 10.76 11.44
C TYR A 262 -25.58 11.79 12.14
N GLN A 263 -24.63 11.27 12.92
CA GLN A 263 -23.53 12.02 13.51
C GLN A 263 -22.23 11.27 13.24
N ALA A 264 -21.12 11.97 13.21
CA ALA A 264 -19.81 11.37 12.97
C ALA A 264 -18.77 11.88 13.95
N ARG A 265 -17.80 11.03 14.26
CA ARG A 265 -16.53 11.46 14.84
C ARG A 265 -15.47 11.58 13.74
N ASP A 266 -14.72 12.67 13.80
CA ASP A 266 -13.63 12.94 12.87
C ASP A 266 -12.33 12.32 13.38
N THR A 267 -11.53 11.75 12.47
CA THR A 267 -10.27 11.11 12.83
C THR A 267 -9.06 12.05 12.74
N THR A 268 -9.27 13.30 12.32
CA THR A 268 -8.27 14.34 11.98
C THR A 268 -7.42 14.00 10.74
N ILE A 269 -7.73 12.93 10.02
CA ILE A 269 -6.97 12.46 8.86
C ILE A 269 -7.02 13.46 7.69
N ALA A 270 -8.16 14.08 7.43
CA ALA A 270 -8.27 15.08 6.37
C ALA A 270 -7.38 16.30 6.62
N GLU A 271 -7.21 16.72 7.87
CA GLU A 271 -6.31 17.80 8.23
C GLU A 271 -4.84 17.38 8.08
N ASN A 272 -4.48 16.22 8.63
CA ASN A 272 -3.11 15.73 8.69
C ASN A 272 -2.55 15.19 7.37
N THR A 273 -3.40 15.00 6.38
CA THR A 273 -3.00 14.60 5.02
C THR A 273 -3.15 15.72 4.00
N GLY A 274 -3.43 16.95 4.42
CA GLY A 274 -3.67 18.07 3.51
C GLY A 274 -4.90 17.87 2.60
N GLY A 275 -5.85 17.04 3.02
CA GLY A 275 -7.07 16.72 2.27
C GLY A 275 -6.93 15.58 1.26
N VAL A 276 -5.85 14.80 1.28
CA VAL A 276 -5.70 13.60 0.42
C VAL A 276 -6.84 12.61 0.68
N ALA A 277 -7.14 12.34 1.95
CA ALA A 277 -8.24 11.45 2.32
C ALA A 277 -8.95 11.93 3.58
N GLY A 278 -10.21 11.55 3.71
CA GLY A 278 -11.07 11.85 4.86
C GLY A 278 -11.52 10.54 5.45
N VAL A 279 -11.47 10.43 6.77
CA VAL A 279 -11.87 9.21 7.48
C VAL A 279 -12.73 9.61 8.67
N GLN A 280 -13.94 9.06 8.72
CA GLN A 280 -14.90 9.36 9.77
C GLN A 280 -15.57 8.06 10.20
N VAL A 281 -15.97 7.98 11.47
CA VAL A 281 -16.89 6.94 11.93
C VAL A 281 -18.25 7.58 12.13
N VAL A 282 -19.25 7.04 11.45
CA VAL A 282 -20.61 7.56 11.38
C VAL A 282 -21.52 6.64 12.16
N ARG A 283 -22.42 7.20 12.97
CA ARG A 283 -23.45 6.45 13.68
C ARG A 283 -24.81 7.10 13.59
N ARG A 284 -25.86 6.35 13.93
CA ARG A 284 -27.23 6.85 13.97
C ARG A 284 -27.37 8.05 14.92
N ALA A 285 -28.11 9.07 14.50
CA ALA A 285 -28.52 10.24 15.30
C ALA A 285 -29.96 10.65 14.96
N GLU A 286 -30.55 11.58 15.72
CA GLU A 286 -31.91 12.06 15.43
C GLU A 286 -32.03 12.65 14.02
N GLY A 287 -33.18 12.40 13.38
CA GLY A 287 -33.46 12.80 12.00
C GLY A 287 -33.84 11.62 11.10
N GLU A 288 -34.48 11.95 9.99
CA GLU A 288 -34.86 10.98 8.97
C GLU A 288 -33.79 10.90 7.88
N PRO A 289 -33.36 9.70 7.46
CA PRO A 289 -32.46 9.56 6.33
C PRO A 289 -33.08 10.09 5.04
N VAL A 290 -32.31 10.88 4.31
CA VAL A 290 -32.71 11.49 3.04
C VAL A 290 -31.86 10.98 1.89
N TRP A 291 -32.34 11.20 0.66
CA TRP A 291 -31.54 10.97 -0.52
C TRP A 291 -30.43 12.01 -0.60
N ALA A 292 -29.23 11.58 -1.00
CA ALA A 292 -28.10 12.47 -1.18
C ALA A 292 -27.20 12.00 -2.32
N ARG A 293 -26.43 12.93 -2.87
CA ARG A 293 -25.34 12.68 -3.83
C ARG A 293 -24.09 13.45 -3.41
N HIS A 294 -22.92 12.93 -3.75
CA HIS A 294 -21.63 13.56 -3.44
C HIS A 294 -20.80 13.79 -4.70
N GLU A 295 -19.76 14.61 -4.58
CA GLU A 295 -18.79 14.88 -5.66
C GLU A 295 -17.41 14.22 -5.43
N GLY A 296 -17.22 13.53 -4.29
CA GLY A 296 -15.97 12.80 -4.00
C GLY A 296 -15.65 11.72 -5.04
N ASP A 297 -14.38 11.61 -5.42
CA ASP A 297 -13.88 10.67 -6.43
C ASP A 297 -14.03 9.21 -5.97
N ILE A 298 -13.76 8.96 -4.69
CA ILE A 298 -13.98 7.69 -4.01
C ILE A 298 -14.73 7.98 -2.71
N LEU A 299 -15.84 7.27 -2.49
CA LEU A 299 -16.54 7.23 -1.21
C LEU A 299 -16.80 5.78 -0.82
N PHE A 300 -15.99 5.27 0.10
CA PHE A 300 -16.03 3.91 0.62
C PHE A 300 -16.69 3.88 2.00
N GLY A 301 -17.54 2.88 2.22
CA GLY A 301 -18.15 2.62 3.53
C GLY A 301 -17.97 1.17 3.95
N PHE A 302 -17.74 0.96 5.25
CA PHE A 302 -17.70 -0.36 5.89
C PHE A 302 -18.60 -0.35 7.11
N VAL A 303 -19.61 -1.23 7.14
CA VAL A 303 -20.52 -1.37 8.28
C VAL A 303 -19.79 -2.10 9.38
N MET A 304 -19.53 -1.41 10.48
CA MET A 304 -18.85 -1.95 11.66
C MET A 304 -19.85 -2.67 12.57
N GLU A 305 -20.98 -2.02 12.86
CA GLU A 305 -22.02 -2.55 13.75
C GLU A 305 -23.41 -2.24 13.20
N GLY A 306 -24.42 -2.97 13.68
CA GLY A 306 -25.81 -2.75 13.30
C GLY A 306 -26.13 -3.14 11.85
N ARG A 307 -27.20 -2.53 11.32
CA ARG A 307 -27.76 -2.78 9.99
C ARG A 307 -28.32 -1.51 9.35
N MET A 308 -28.32 -1.48 8.03
CA MET A 308 -29.03 -0.48 7.23
C MET A 308 -29.48 -1.05 5.88
N VAL A 309 -30.31 -0.29 5.17
CA VAL A 309 -30.65 -0.53 3.76
C VAL A 309 -29.96 0.54 2.91
N LEU A 310 -29.00 0.15 2.08
CA LEU A 310 -28.42 1.05 1.08
C LEU A 310 -29.28 1.05 -0.17
N GLU A 311 -29.96 2.16 -0.41
CA GLU A 311 -30.71 2.41 -1.63
C GLU A 311 -29.88 3.26 -2.59
N GLY A 312 -29.94 2.94 -3.89
CA GLY A 312 -29.26 3.67 -4.94
C GLY A 312 -30.17 3.89 -6.13
N GLU A 313 -30.07 5.05 -6.77
CA GLU A 313 -30.88 5.38 -7.94
C GLU A 313 -30.74 4.32 -9.04
N GLY A 314 -31.86 3.74 -9.48
CA GLY A 314 -31.86 2.68 -10.49
C GLY A 314 -31.26 1.34 -10.04
N LYS A 315 -31.08 1.13 -8.72
CA LYS A 315 -30.64 -0.14 -8.14
C LYS A 315 -31.70 -0.71 -7.22
N GLU A 316 -31.74 -2.04 -7.13
CA GLU A 316 -32.47 -2.71 -6.06
C GLU A 316 -31.82 -2.40 -4.70
N PRO A 317 -32.59 -2.23 -3.60
CA PRO A 317 -32.04 -1.96 -2.27
C PRO A 317 -31.17 -3.10 -1.72
N TYR A 318 -30.06 -2.76 -1.08
CA TYR A 318 -29.16 -3.71 -0.44
C TYR A 318 -29.27 -3.64 1.08
N ARG A 319 -29.65 -4.74 1.71
CA ARG A 319 -29.56 -4.89 3.18
C ARG A 319 -28.12 -5.14 3.57
N LEU A 320 -27.55 -4.25 4.37
CA LEU A 320 -26.18 -4.30 4.86
C LEU A 320 -26.17 -4.53 6.36
N SER A 321 -25.13 -5.21 6.82
CA SER A 321 -24.87 -5.60 8.21
C SER A 321 -23.38 -5.55 8.53
N ALA A 322 -23.02 -5.64 9.81
CA ALA A 322 -21.63 -5.68 10.26
C ALA A 322 -20.73 -6.60 9.40
N GLY A 323 -19.63 -6.06 8.89
CA GLY A 323 -18.72 -6.72 7.97
C GLY A 323 -19.02 -6.50 6.48
N ASP A 324 -20.12 -5.83 6.12
CA ASP A 324 -20.42 -5.48 4.73
C ASP A 324 -19.71 -4.17 4.34
N ALA A 325 -19.32 -4.06 3.07
CA ALA A 325 -18.70 -2.86 2.51
C ALA A 325 -19.44 -2.37 1.28
N PHE A 326 -19.28 -1.09 0.95
CA PHE A 326 -19.85 -0.48 -0.24
C PHE A 326 -19.02 0.68 -0.76
N VAL A 327 -19.21 1.01 -2.04
CA VAL A 327 -18.67 2.21 -2.69
C VAL A 327 -19.81 2.94 -3.40
N ILE A 328 -19.87 4.26 -3.22
CA ILE A 328 -20.82 5.13 -3.90
C ILE A 328 -20.03 5.97 -4.92
N PRO A 329 -20.40 5.94 -6.22
CA PRO A 329 -19.75 6.77 -7.22
C PRO A 329 -20.29 8.21 -7.16
N PRO A 330 -19.48 9.21 -7.57
CA PRO A 330 -19.91 10.60 -7.58
C PRO A 330 -21.18 10.81 -8.43
N GLY A 331 -22.03 11.74 -7.98
CA GLY A 331 -23.26 12.15 -8.66
C GLY A 331 -24.44 11.16 -8.54
N MET A 332 -24.22 9.91 -8.13
CA MET A 332 -25.28 8.93 -7.95
C MET A 332 -26.07 9.22 -6.66
N LYS A 333 -27.40 9.30 -6.76
CA LYS A 333 -28.24 9.45 -5.56
C LYS A 333 -28.28 8.15 -4.78
N THR A 334 -28.09 8.25 -3.48
CA THR A 334 -28.19 7.14 -2.53
C THR A 334 -28.89 7.57 -1.25
N ARG A 335 -29.41 6.60 -0.50
CA ARG A 335 -29.97 6.82 0.84
C ARG A 335 -29.55 5.67 1.75
N TRP A 336 -29.10 6.01 2.95
CA TRP A 336 -28.85 5.05 4.03
C TRP A 336 -30.15 4.90 4.82
N ALA A 337 -31.06 4.05 4.34
CA ALA A 337 -32.39 3.87 4.89
C ALA A 337 -32.42 2.85 6.04
N GLU A 338 -33.46 2.94 6.88
CA GLU A 338 -33.74 1.99 7.97
C GLU A 338 -32.52 1.65 8.87
N PRO A 339 -31.74 2.65 9.34
CA PRO A 339 -30.60 2.38 10.21
C PRO A 339 -31.09 1.83 11.56
N THR A 340 -30.43 0.81 12.07
CA THR A 340 -30.63 0.36 13.46
C THR A 340 -30.00 1.35 14.45
N GLU A 341 -30.43 1.29 15.72
CA GLU A 341 -29.93 2.20 16.76
C GLU A 341 -28.41 2.05 17.02
N ASP A 342 -27.87 0.85 16.81
CA ASP A 342 -26.47 0.47 16.99
C ASP A 342 -25.62 0.60 15.72
N LEU A 343 -26.15 1.18 14.64
CA LEU A 343 -25.42 1.31 13.39
C LEU A 343 -24.16 2.15 13.56
N GLU A 344 -23.01 1.58 13.19
CA GLU A 344 -21.74 2.28 13.01
C GLU A 344 -21.12 1.94 11.65
N ILE A 345 -20.61 2.95 10.96
CA ILE A 345 -20.00 2.84 9.63
C ILE A 345 -18.66 3.58 9.63
N LEU A 346 -17.60 2.90 9.23
CA LEU A 346 -16.35 3.54 8.83
C LEU A 346 -16.54 4.09 7.41
N GLU A 347 -16.41 5.40 7.25
CA GLU A 347 -16.43 6.06 5.96
C GLU A 347 -15.03 6.60 5.61
N VAL A 348 -14.60 6.32 4.38
CA VAL A 348 -13.34 6.81 3.82
C VAL A 348 -13.63 7.51 2.49
N SER A 349 -13.13 8.74 2.34
CA SER A 349 -13.30 9.53 1.12
C SER A 349 -11.96 9.94 0.51
N LEU A 350 -11.90 9.98 -0.81
CA LEU A 350 -10.84 10.66 -1.57
C LEU A 350 -11.49 11.57 -2.61
N PRO A 351 -11.18 12.88 -2.64
CA PRO A 351 -10.40 13.61 -1.64
C PRO A 351 -11.07 13.63 -0.25
N GLY A 352 -10.33 14.08 0.76
CA GLY A 352 -10.81 14.13 2.14
C GLY A 352 -11.85 15.19 2.45
N ARG A 353 -12.12 16.10 1.51
CA ARG A 353 -13.20 17.08 1.58
C ARG A 353 -13.93 17.08 0.26
N PHE A 354 -15.25 17.00 0.30
CA PHE A 354 -16.10 16.94 -0.87
C PHE A 354 -17.48 17.51 -0.53
N GLU A 355 -18.20 17.96 -1.56
CA GLU A 355 -19.56 18.45 -1.41
C GLU A 355 -20.57 17.31 -1.40
N THR A 356 -21.63 17.45 -0.61
CA THR A 356 -22.79 16.56 -0.59
C THR A 356 -24.06 17.40 -0.71
N GLN A 357 -24.95 16.98 -1.60
CA GLN A 357 -26.27 17.58 -1.78
C GLN A 357 -27.31 16.59 -1.26
N ALA A 358 -27.94 16.94 -0.14
CA ALA A 358 -29.05 16.20 0.45
C ALA A 358 -30.40 16.81 0.00
N GLU A 359 -31.40 15.96 -0.20
CA GLU A 359 -32.76 16.32 -0.68
C GLU A 359 -33.77 16.57 0.45
#